data_AF-A0A958SWD8-F1
#
_entry.id   AF-A0A958SWD8-F1
#
_cell.length_a   1.000
_cell.length_b   1.000
_cell.length_c   1.000
_cell.angle_alpha   90.00
_cell.angle_beta   90.00
_cell.angle_gamma   90.00
#
_symmetry.space_group_name_H-M   'P 1'
#
loop_
_entity.id
_entity.type
_entity.pdbx_description
1 polymer ?
#
loop_
_entity_poly.entity_id
_entity_poly.type
_entity_poly.pdbx_seq_one_letter_code
_entity_poly.pdbx_strand_id
1 'polypeptide(L)'
;MRGSKIKIRLLIGLAIVAFAFIKRCSSRETNPYTGRVQTINMSSDQEIAIGLESAPQMEQQYGGLYPDERYQALVDNVGNKLVRSSIASQTPYKYEFHLLSDQQTINAFALPGGQVFITYALFSKLENEDQLAGVLGHEIGHVLGRHSA
;
A
#
# COMPACT_ATOMS: atom_id res chain seq x y z
N MET A 1 -27.34 -43.31 -22.73
CA MET A 1 -26.77 -41.94 -22.88
C MET A 1 -26.28 -41.30 -21.55
N ARG A 2 -26.03 -42.07 -20.48
CA ARG A 2 -25.70 -41.54 -19.13
C ARG A 2 -24.18 -41.40 -18.87
N GLY A 3 -23.35 -42.24 -19.52
CA GLY A 3 -21.88 -42.22 -19.36
C GLY A 3 -21.15 -41.07 -20.07
N SER A 4 -21.66 -40.57 -21.20
CA SER A 4 -21.05 -39.46 -21.94
C SER A 4 -21.11 -38.14 -21.16
N LYS A 5 -22.24 -37.89 -20.48
CA LYS A 5 -22.43 -36.69 -19.64
C LYS A 5 -21.50 -36.65 -18.42
N ILE A 6 -21.12 -37.81 -17.87
CA ILE A 6 -20.18 -37.92 -16.74
C ILE A 6 -18.74 -37.63 -17.22
N LYS A 7 -18.34 -38.18 -18.37
CA LYS A 7 -17.02 -37.90 -18.97
C LYS A 7 -16.83 -36.42 -19.30
N ILE A 8 -17.87 -35.77 -19.85
CA ILE A 8 -17.86 -34.33 -20.13
C ILE A 8 -17.71 -33.50 -18.85
N ARG A 9 -18.44 -33.85 -17.78
CA ARG A 9 -18.33 -33.16 -16.48
C ARG A 9 -16.94 -33.30 -15.85
N LEU A 10 -16.33 -34.48 -15.94
CA LEU A 10 -14.97 -34.71 -15.46
C LEU A 10 -13.94 -33.91 -16.26
N LEU A 11 -14.08 -33.82 -17.59
CA LEU A 11 -13.21 -33.01 -18.44
C LEU A 11 -13.31 -31.52 -18.13
N ILE A 12 -14.52 -30.99 -17.92
CA ILE A 12 -14.72 -29.59 -17.51
C ILE A 12 -14.10 -29.33 -16.14
N GLY A 13 -14.31 -30.22 -15.17
CA GLY A 13 -13.70 -30.10 -13.84
C GLY A 13 -12.17 -30.09 -13.90
N LEU A 14 -11.58 -30.96 -14.72
CA LEU A 14 -10.13 -31.05 -14.90
C LEU A 14 -9.57 -29.80 -15.61
N ALA A 15 -10.30 -29.23 -16.57
CA ALA A 15 -9.96 -27.97 -17.22
C ALA A 15 -9.98 -26.78 -16.24
N ILE A 16 -10.97 -26.71 -15.34
CA ILE A 16 -11.04 -25.65 -14.30
C ILE A 16 -9.85 -25.77 -13.33
N VAL A 17 -9.53 -26.99 -12.88
CA VAL A 17 -8.38 -27.24 -12.00
C VAL A 17 -7.06 -26.88 -12.70
N ALA A 18 -6.90 -27.28 -13.96
CA ALA A 18 -5.72 -26.94 -14.75
C ALA A 18 -5.57 -25.42 -14.94
N PHE A 19 -6.66 -24.71 -15.25
CA PHE A 19 -6.66 -23.25 -15.38
C PHE A 19 -6.30 -22.55 -14.05
N ALA A 20 -6.88 -22.98 -12.93
CA ALA A 20 -6.55 -22.45 -11.61
C ALA A 20 -5.09 -22.70 -11.22
N PHE A 21 -4.54 -23.87 -11.57
CA PHE A 21 -3.14 -24.22 -11.34
C PHE A 21 -2.18 -23.37 -12.19
N ILE A 22 -2.47 -23.19 -13.48
CA ILE A 22 -1.68 -22.34 -14.39
C ILE A 22 -1.68 -20.89 -13.89
N LYS A 23 -2.84 -20.35 -13.49
CA LYS A 23 -2.95 -19.00 -12.95
C LYS A 23 -2.09 -18.83 -11.69
N ARG A 24 -2.18 -19.76 -10.73
CA ARG A 24 -1.38 -19.73 -9.48
C ARG A 24 0.13 -19.78 -9.73
N CYS A 25 0.57 -20.55 -10.73
CA CYS A 25 1.99 -20.62 -11.09
C CYS A 25 2.47 -19.34 -11.79
N SER A 26 1.60 -18.65 -12.54
CA SER A 26 1.93 -17.43 -13.28
C SER A 26 1.91 -16.15 -12.44
N SER A 27 1.30 -16.14 -11.25
CA SER A 27 1.13 -14.94 -10.41
C SER A 27 2.29 -14.66 -9.45
N ARG A 28 3.42 -15.37 -9.55
CA ARG A 28 4.60 -15.12 -8.69
C ARG A 28 5.51 -14.10 -9.35
N GLU A 29 5.64 -12.94 -8.75
CA GLU A 29 6.59 -11.91 -9.16
C GLU A 29 7.64 -11.69 -8.08
N THR A 30 8.87 -11.39 -8.48
CA THR A 30 9.92 -10.96 -7.55
C THR A 30 9.87 -9.45 -7.47
N ASN A 31 9.67 -8.91 -6.28
CA ASN A 31 9.72 -7.47 -6.07
C ASN A 31 11.16 -6.97 -6.31
N PRO A 32 11.41 -6.10 -7.30
CA PRO A 32 12.77 -5.69 -7.67
C PRO A 32 13.47 -4.85 -6.60
N TYR A 33 12.72 -4.24 -5.68
CA TYR A 33 13.25 -3.36 -4.64
C TYR A 33 13.58 -4.10 -3.34
N THR A 34 12.86 -5.20 -3.06
CA THR A 34 13.05 -5.98 -1.82
C THR A 34 13.65 -7.37 -2.05
N GLY A 35 13.67 -7.85 -3.30
CA GLY A 35 14.13 -9.20 -3.65
C GLY A 35 13.19 -10.34 -3.20
N ARG A 36 12.03 -10.01 -2.61
CA ARG A 36 11.07 -11.01 -2.12
C ARG A 36 10.17 -11.51 -3.24
N VAL A 37 9.95 -12.82 -3.31
CA VAL A 37 8.96 -13.44 -4.19
C VAL A 37 7.58 -13.31 -3.55
N GLN A 38 6.66 -12.67 -4.25
CA GLN A 38 5.31 -12.40 -3.76
C GLN A 38 4.28 -12.76 -4.84
N THR A 39 3.06 -13.08 -4.41
CA THR A 39 1.96 -13.28 -5.36
C THR A 39 1.31 -11.93 -5.57
N ILE A 40 1.70 -11.23 -6.63
CA ILE A 40 1.20 -9.89 -6.92
C ILE A 40 0.18 -10.02 -8.05
N ASN A 41 -1.03 -9.54 -7.82
CA ASN A 41 -2.11 -9.62 -8.80
C ASN A 41 -2.43 -8.27 -9.47
N MET A 42 -1.66 -7.23 -9.16
CA MET A 42 -1.92 -5.85 -9.58
C MET A 42 -0.65 -5.22 -10.17
N SER A 43 -0.79 -4.35 -11.17
CA SER A 43 0.32 -3.53 -11.64
C SER A 43 0.55 -2.32 -10.73
N SER A 44 1.75 -1.73 -10.77
CA SER A 44 2.02 -0.50 -10.02
C SER A 44 1.09 0.65 -10.40
N ASP A 45 0.69 0.76 -11.66
CA ASP A 45 -0.28 1.78 -12.11
C ASP A 45 -1.67 1.57 -11.48
N GLN A 46 -2.10 0.31 -11.34
CA GLN A 46 -3.36 -0.01 -10.66
C GLN A 46 -3.27 0.31 -9.16
N GLU A 47 -2.14 0.01 -8.52
CA GLU A 47 -1.92 0.40 -7.11
C GLU A 47 -2.00 1.91 -6.92
N ILE A 48 -1.36 2.68 -7.80
CA ILE A 48 -1.41 4.15 -7.77
C ILE A 48 -2.85 4.65 -7.95
N ALA A 49 -3.59 4.09 -8.91
CA ALA A 49 -4.97 4.48 -9.14
C ALA A 49 -5.86 4.22 -7.92
N ILE A 50 -5.77 3.04 -7.31
CA ILE A 50 -6.57 2.69 -6.13
C ILE A 50 -6.19 3.55 -4.92
N GLY A 51 -4.89 3.80 -4.71
CA GLY A 51 -4.43 4.66 -3.63
C GLY A 51 -4.99 6.07 -3.72
N LEU A 52 -4.93 6.67 -4.92
CA LEU A 52 -5.46 8.00 -5.18
C LEU A 52 -6.99 8.06 -5.06
N GLU A 53 -7.70 7.02 -5.53
CA GLU A 53 -9.15 6.94 -5.42
C GLU A 53 -9.61 6.79 -3.95
N SER A 54 -8.86 6.04 -3.16
CA SER A 54 -9.21 5.76 -1.75
C SER A 54 -8.79 6.87 -0.78
N ALA A 55 -7.79 7.68 -1.14
CA ALA A 55 -7.21 8.68 -0.25
C ALA A 55 -8.24 9.67 0.34
N PRO A 56 -9.15 10.30 -0.45
CA PRO A 56 -10.13 11.24 0.10
C PRO A 56 -11.10 10.59 1.09
N GLN A 57 -11.50 9.34 0.85
CA GLN A 57 -12.38 8.60 1.76
C GLN A 57 -11.67 8.31 3.09
N MET A 58 -10.41 7.88 3.02
CA MET A 58 -9.59 7.64 4.21
C MET A 58 -9.36 8.94 4.98
N GLU A 59 -9.05 10.03 4.29
CA GLU A 59 -8.90 11.34 4.93
C GLU A 59 -10.16 11.74 5.72
N GLN A 60 -11.34 11.63 5.09
CA GLN A 60 -12.61 11.95 5.73
C GLN A 60 -12.91 11.05 6.94
N GLN A 61 -12.60 9.75 6.85
CA GLN A 61 -12.82 8.80 7.94
C GLN A 61 -12.06 9.17 9.23
N TYR A 62 -10.91 9.84 9.09
CA TYR A 62 -10.07 10.28 10.20
C TYR A 62 -10.17 11.79 10.47
N GLY A 63 -11.29 12.40 10.07
CA GLY A 63 -11.62 13.80 10.41
C GLY A 63 -11.02 14.86 9.47
N GLY A 64 -10.51 14.47 8.30
CA GLY A 64 -9.88 15.38 7.34
C GLY A 64 -8.42 15.68 7.67
N LEU A 65 -7.78 16.52 6.85
CA LEU A 65 -6.44 17.05 7.16
C LEU A 65 -6.44 17.90 8.43
N TYR A 66 -5.33 17.87 9.16
CA TYR A 66 -5.08 18.74 10.30
C TYR A 66 -4.81 20.17 9.82
N PRO A 67 -5.42 21.20 10.45
CA PRO A 67 -5.41 22.56 9.90
C PRO A 67 -4.08 23.31 10.03
N ASP A 68 -3.10 22.84 10.82
CA ASP A 68 -1.81 23.53 10.97
C ASP A 68 -0.84 23.16 9.83
N GLU A 69 -0.70 24.08 8.88
CA GLU A 69 0.19 23.93 7.72
C GLU A 69 1.66 23.71 8.11
N ARG A 70 2.11 24.17 9.29
CA ARG A 70 3.50 23.96 9.73
C ARG A 70 3.74 22.51 10.10
N TYR A 71 2.76 21.84 10.70
CA TYR A 71 2.87 20.43 11.04
C TYR A 71 2.77 19.56 9.78
N GLN A 72 1.87 19.90 8.87
CA GLN A 72 1.83 19.27 7.55
C GLN A 72 3.17 19.42 6.82
N ALA A 73 3.74 20.63 6.78
CA ALA A 73 5.04 20.87 6.17
C ALA A 73 6.18 20.08 6.85
N LEU A 74 6.14 19.89 8.17
CA LEU A 74 7.11 19.04 8.86
C LEU A 74 7.01 17.58 8.40
N VAL A 75 5.80 17.03 8.37
CA VAL A 75 5.52 15.67 7.88
C VAL A 75 6.00 15.50 6.44
N ASP A 76 5.66 16.44 5.57
CA ASP A 76 6.09 16.44 4.17
C ASP A 76 7.61 16.52 4.02
N ASN A 77 8.27 17.40 4.77
CA ASN A 77 9.73 17.57 4.67
C ASN A 77 10.46 16.30 5.08
N VAL A 78 10.06 15.68 6.20
CA VAL A 78 10.65 14.44 6.70
C VAL A 78 10.38 13.29 5.74
N GLY A 79 9.11 13.10 5.36
CA GLY A 79 8.72 12.04 4.43
C GLY A 79 9.44 12.12 3.09
N ASN A 80 9.47 13.32 2.49
CA ASN A 80 10.17 13.54 1.21
C ASN A 80 11.68 13.36 1.33
N LYS A 81 12.29 13.73 2.46
CA LYS A 81 13.71 13.47 2.71
C LYS A 81 14.00 11.97 2.76
N LEU A 82 13.15 11.17 3.42
CA LEU A 82 13.28 9.72 3.47
C LEU A 82 13.11 9.08 2.09
N VAL A 83 12.11 9.50 1.31
CA VAL A 83 11.89 8.98 -0.05
C VAL A 83 13.11 9.26 -0.93
N ARG A 84 13.59 10.50 -0.95
CA ARG A 84 14.77 10.91 -1.75
C ARG A 84 16.05 10.20 -1.34
N SER A 85 16.19 9.83 -0.06
CA SER A 85 17.40 9.22 0.49
C SER A 85 17.35 7.68 0.50
N SER A 86 16.33 7.07 -0.09
CA SER A 86 16.13 5.61 -0.08
C SER A 86 15.77 5.08 -1.47
N ILE A 87 15.64 3.75 -1.57
CA ILE A 87 15.22 3.07 -2.81
C ILE A 87 13.79 3.45 -3.25
N ALA A 88 12.98 4.03 -2.35
CA ALA A 88 11.65 4.56 -2.67
C ALA A 88 11.67 5.56 -3.83
N SER A 89 12.73 6.37 -3.95
CA SER A 89 12.95 7.30 -5.06
C SER A 89 13.04 6.64 -6.44
N GLN A 90 13.30 5.33 -6.51
CA GLN A 90 13.43 4.56 -7.76
C GLN A 90 12.14 3.81 -8.12
N THR A 91 11.09 3.99 -7.33
CA THR A 91 9.78 3.37 -7.58
C THR A 91 8.89 4.27 -8.44
N PRO A 92 7.90 3.70 -9.15
CA PRO A 92 6.90 4.50 -9.86
C PRO A 92 5.89 5.18 -8.92
N TYR A 93 5.95 4.93 -7.62
CA TYR A 93 4.97 5.40 -6.65
C TYR A 93 5.06 6.90 -6.40
N LYS A 94 3.90 7.52 -6.19
CA LYS A 94 3.77 8.95 -5.90
C LYS A 94 3.52 9.11 -4.41
N TYR A 95 4.61 9.31 -3.69
CA TYR A 95 4.56 9.49 -2.24
C TYR A 95 3.98 10.86 -1.90
N GLU A 96 2.88 10.86 -1.15
CA GLU A 96 2.29 12.06 -0.54
C GLU A 96 1.96 11.73 0.91
N PHE A 97 2.20 12.70 1.80
CA PHE A 97 2.05 12.51 3.23
C PHE A 97 0.91 13.37 3.75
N HIS A 98 0.12 12.82 4.65
CA HIS A 98 -1.12 13.44 5.11
C HIS A 98 -1.17 13.40 6.64
N LEU A 99 -1.18 14.57 7.28
CA LEU A 99 -1.46 14.69 8.70
C LEU A 99 -2.97 14.78 8.92
N LEU A 100 -3.55 13.77 9.56
CA LEU A 100 -4.99 13.66 9.79
C LEU A 100 -5.40 14.28 11.12
N SER A 101 -6.59 14.87 11.15
CA SER A 101 -7.14 15.57 12.32
C SER A 101 -7.49 14.68 13.51
N ASP A 102 -7.56 13.35 13.34
CA ASP A 102 -7.91 12.41 14.39
C ASP A 102 -6.98 12.52 15.61
N GLN A 103 -7.58 12.89 16.76
CA GLN A 103 -6.89 13.09 18.05
C GLN A 103 -7.02 11.88 18.98
N GLN A 104 -7.78 10.85 18.59
CA GLN A 104 -8.08 9.69 19.43
C GLN A 104 -7.30 8.46 18.99
N THR A 105 -7.22 8.19 17.69
CA THR A 105 -6.61 6.96 17.18
C THR A 105 -5.11 7.15 16.98
N ILE A 106 -4.27 6.49 17.77
CA ILE A 106 -2.81 6.49 17.59
C ILE A 106 -2.46 5.58 16.41
N ASN A 107 -2.25 6.14 15.22
CA ASN A 107 -2.03 5.33 14.02
C ASN A 107 -1.20 6.05 12.94
N ALA A 108 -0.55 5.26 12.10
CA ALA A 108 -0.04 5.64 10.79
C ALA A 108 -0.28 4.47 9.82
N PHE A 109 -0.49 4.76 8.55
CA PHE A 109 -0.73 3.73 7.55
C PHE A 109 -0.42 4.24 6.14
N ALA A 110 -0.16 3.32 5.21
CA ALA A 110 0.01 3.63 3.80
C ALA A 110 -0.99 2.87 2.92
N LEU A 111 -1.55 3.59 1.94
CA LEU A 111 -2.32 2.99 0.85
C LEU A 111 -1.37 2.53 -0.27
N PRO A 112 -1.82 1.58 -1.11
CA PRO A 112 -1.10 1.24 -2.35
C PRO A 112 -0.75 2.50 -3.14
N GLY A 113 0.40 2.52 -3.80
CA GLY A 113 0.77 3.63 -4.68
C GLY A 113 1.42 4.85 -4.02
N GLY A 114 1.54 4.88 -2.68
CA GLY A 114 2.41 5.85 -1.97
C GLY A 114 1.70 6.89 -1.10
N GLN A 115 0.37 6.82 -0.92
CA GLN A 115 -0.33 7.75 -0.03
C GLN A 115 -0.14 7.32 1.43
N VAL A 116 0.59 8.11 2.21
CA VAL A 116 0.97 7.81 3.59
C VAL A 116 0.27 8.76 4.56
N PHE A 117 -0.33 8.21 5.60
CA PHE A 117 -1.15 8.94 6.56
C PHE A 117 -0.58 8.77 7.96
N ILE A 118 -0.64 9.85 8.75
CA ILE A 118 -0.35 9.84 10.18
C ILE A 118 -1.45 10.61 10.91
N THR A 119 -1.98 10.06 11.99
CA THR A 119 -2.98 10.77 12.80
C THR A 119 -2.32 11.79 13.72
N TYR A 120 -3.02 12.89 14.01
CA TYR A 120 -2.57 13.87 14.99
C TYR A 120 -2.35 13.24 16.38
N ALA A 121 -3.15 12.25 16.76
CA ALA A 121 -2.98 11.51 18.01
C ALA A 121 -1.61 10.82 18.14
N LEU A 122 -1.08 10.27 17.04
CA LEU A 122 0.27 9.70 17.01
C LEU A 122 1.31 10.82 16.90
N PHE A 123 1.13 11.75 15.95
CA PHE A 123 2.06 12.86 15.72
C PHE A 123 2.36 13.67 16.99
N SER A 124 1.33 13.98 17.78
CA SER A 124 1.45 14.75 19.05
C SER A 124 2.18 14.00 20.18
N LYS A 125 2.45 12.71 20.02
CA LYS A 125 3.23 11.90 20.97
C LYS A 125 4.70 11.79 20.60
N LEU A 126 5.08 12.22 19.40
CA LEU A 126 6.46 12.19 18.92
C LEU A 126 7.21 13.39 19.51
N GLU A 127 8.38 13.12 20.07
CA GLU A 127 9.18 14.14 20.77
C GLU A 127 10.14 14.87 19.84
N ASN A 128 10.47 14.28 18.68
CA ASN A 128 11.45 14.79 17.74
C ASN A 128 11.24 14.30 16.31
N GLU A 129 11.98 14.91 15.38
CA GLU A 129 11.97 14.57 13.96
C GLU A 129 12.38 13.12 13.68
N ASP A 130 13.31 12.56 14.47
CA ASP A 130 13.82 11.20 14.25
C ASP A 130 12.75 10.13 14.53
N GLN A 131 11.91 10.34 15.54
CA GLN A 131 10.77 9.47 15.83
C GLN A 131 9.72 9.54 14.71
N LEU A 132 9.44 10.73 14.19
CA LEU A 132 8.58 10.91 13.01
C LEU A 132 9.17 10.19 11.79
N ALA A 133 10.48 10.34 11.57
CA ALA A 133 11.16 9.66 10.49
C ALA A 133 11.09 8.12 10.63
N GLY A 134 11.17 7.59 11.85
CA GLY A 134 10.99 6.17 12.12
C GLY A 134 9.60 5.66 11.73
N VAL A 135 8.54 6.38 12.10
CA VAL A 135 7.16 6.04 11.74
C VAL A 135 6.95 6.12 10.22
N LEU A 136 7.30 7.25 9.60
CA LEU A 136 7.11 7.42 8.15
C LEU A 136 7.98 6.43 7.35
N GLY A 137 9.20 6.14 7.82
CA GLY A 137 10.08 5.15 7.21
C GLY A 137 9.51 3.74 7.25
N HIS A 138 8.84 3.35 8.34
CA HIS A 138 8.12 2.09 8.45
C HIS A 138 7.01 1.99 7.39
N GLU A 139 6.20 3.03 7.25
CA GLU A 139 5.12 3.08 6.26
C GLU A 139 5.62 3.09 4.81
N ILE A 140 6.70 3.82 4.51
CA ILE A 140 7.38 3.75 3.20
C ILE A 140 7.84 2.31 2.91
N GLY A 141 8.32 1.60 3.94
CA GLY A 141 8.68 0.18 3.85
C GLY A 141 7.49 -0.73 3.49
N HIS A 142 6.29 -0.43 3.99
CA HIS A 142 5.07 -1.14 3.60
C HIS A 142 4.73 -0.95 2.12
N VAL A 143 4.85 0.29 1.62
CA VAL A 143 4.66 0.61 0.20
C VAL A 143 5.69 -0.12 -0.67
N LEU A 144 6.98 -0.03 -0.31
CA LEU A 144 8.07 -0.72 -1.00
C LEU A 144 7.87 -2.24 -1.04
N GLY A 145 7.41 -2.79 0.08
CA GLY A 145 7.11 -4.21 0.22
C GLY A 145 5.89 -4.65 -0.59
N ARG A 146 5.07 -3.71 -1.08
CA ARG A 146 3.77 -3.97 -1.69
C ARG A 146 2.86 -4.78 -0.76
N HIS A 147 2.98 -4.56 0.55
CA HIS A 147 2.24 -5.33 1.56
C HIS A 147 0.74 -5.04 1.57
N SER A 148 0.32 -3.92 0.97
CA SER A 148 -1.08 -3.51 0.84
C SER A 148 -1.71 -3.93 -0.49
N ALA A 149 -1.00 -4.65 -1.36
CA ALA A 149 -1.38 -4.96 -2.74
C ALA A 149 -1.50 -6.46 -3.04
#